data_AF-A0A9P9G915-F1
#
_entry.id   AF-A0A9P9G915-F1
#
_cell.length_a   1.000
_cell.length_b   1.000
_cell.length_c   1.000
_cell.angle_alpha   90.00
_cell.angle_beta   90.00
_cell.angle_gamma   90.00
#
_symmetry.space_group_name_H-M   'P 1'
#
loop_
_entity.id
_entity.type
_entity.pdbx_description
1 polymer ?
#
loop_
_entity_poly.entity_id
_entity_poly.type
_entity_poly.pdbx_seq_one_letter_code
_entity_poly.pdbx_strand_id
1 'polypeptide(L)'
;MAPGAVVDDFTSHDGQALEALSDKIDDVNVIKYDEKSKFDNEKDKNTFRQYADATDRVKNFYREQHHKQTVSYNLAARNRFYNATRPRAEMTIWEAMEKLNTLVDESDPDTSLSQIQHLLQSAEAIRRDGKPRWMQLTGLIHDLGKLMLFFPELETQGQWDVVGDTFPVGCAFSDKIIYPETFAEGNPDASNPDYNTKYGIYSPNCGLDNIMLSWGHDEYLYHVVKDQSTLPDEALAMIRYHSFYPWHREGAYRHLMCDKDYEMMKAVQAFNPYDLYSKSDGVPDAEKLKPYYMELIDEYFPQRVLKW
;
A
#
# COMPACT_ATOMS: atom_id res chain seq x y z
N MET A 1 -32.08 62.04 23.37
CA MET A 1 -32.64 60.69 23.61
C MET A 1 -32.55 59.92 22.30
N ALA A 2 -31.54 59.06 22.16
CA ALA A 2 -31.34 58.22 20.99
C ALA A 2 -32.12 56.90 21.18
N PRO A 3 -32.77 56.35 20.15
CA PRO A 3 -33.41 55.05 20.25
C PRO A 3 -32.34 53.95 20.19
N GLY A 4 -32.37 53.03 21.15
CA GLY A 4 -31.50 51.86 21.20
C GLY A 4 -31.84 50.89 20.09
N ALA A 5 -30.83 50.53 19.29
CA ALA A 5 -30.91 49.43 18.34
C ALA A 5 -31.01 48.11 19.11
N VAL A 6 -32.03 47.32 18.78
CA VAL A 6 -32.12 45.92 19.20
C VAL A 6 -31.03 45.17 18.43
N VAL A 7 -30.07 44.62 19.17
CA VAL A 7 -29.07 43.72 18.60
C VAL A 7 -29.77 42.37 18.46
N ASP A 8 -30.13 42.00 17.23
CA ASP A 8 -30.48 40.62 16.90
C ASP A 8 -29.23 39.77 17.15
N ASP A 9 -29.37 38.82 18.06
CA ASP A 9 -28.35 37.87 18.48
C ASP A 9 -28.10 36.89 17.32
N PHE A 10 -27.09 37.20 16.51
CA PHE A 10 -26.64 36.32 15.43
C PHE A 10 -25.90 35.12 16.04
N THR A 11 -26.51 33.95 15.80
CA THR A 11 -25.87 32.64 15.62
C THR A 11 -25.15 32.04 16.83
N SER A 12 -25.92 31.33 17.67
CA SER A 12 -25.37 30.20 18.43
C SER A 12 -24.86 29.16 17.43
N HIS A 13 -23.57 29.19 17.12
CA HIS A 13 -22.91 28.08 16.45
C HIS A 13 -22.84 26.94 17.46
N ASP A 14 -23.80 26.03 17.39
CA ASP A 14 -23.87 24.86 18.24
C ASP A 14 -22.72 23.91 17.84
N GLY A 15 -21.60 24.01 18.56
CA GLY A 15 -20.43 23.17 18.35
C GLY A 15 -20.75 21.69 18.47
N GLN A 16 -21.74 21.30 19.27
CA GLN A 16 -22.20 19.91 19.36
C GLN A 16 -22.96 19.47 18.11
N ALA A 17 -23.68 20.38 17.45
CA ALA A 17 -24.32 20.09 16.17
C ALA A 17 -23.31 19.95 15.03
N LEU A 18 -22.20 20.70 15.09
CA LEU A 18 -21.09 20.57 14.14
C LEU A 18 -20.28 19.30 14.38
N GLU A 19 -19.98 18.94 15.64
CA GLU A 19 -19.36 17.65 15.98
C GLU A 19 -20.26 16.48 15.60
N ALA A 20 -21.55 16.51 15.95
CA ALA A 20 -22.48 15.46 15.57
C ALA A 20 -22.73 15.39 14.05
N LEU A 21 -22.51 16.48 13.31
CA LEU A 21 -22.53 16.47 11.84
C LEU A 21 -21.21 15.91 11.28
N SER A 22 -20.07 16.24 11.89
CA SER A 22 -18.77 15.64 11.57
C SER A 22 -18.82 14.13 11.79
N ASP A 23 -19.24 13.69 12.97
CA ASP A 23 -19.40 12.26 13.32
C ASP A 23 -20.36 11.56 12.35
N LYS A 24 -21.44 12.23 11.91
CA LYS A 24 -22.37 11.67 10.91
C LYS A 24 -21.78 11.65 9.49
N ILE A 25 -20.95 12.62 9.12
CA ILE A 25 -20.24 12.63 7.83
C ILE A 25 -19.17 11.54 7.83
N ASP A 26 -18.49 11.36 8.96
CA ASP A 26 -17.56 10.27 9.21
C ASP A 26 -18.31 8.94 9.13
N ASP A 27 -19.44 8.76 9.81
CA ASP A 27 -20.28 7.55 9.72
C ASP A 27 -20.76 7.23 8.30
N VAL A 28 -21.08 8.23 7.48
CA VAL A 28 -21.48 8.05 6.07
C VAL A 28 -20.29 7.66 5.19
N ASN A 29 -19.07 8.09 5.53
CA ASN A 29 -17.83 7.71 4.84
C ASN A 29 -17.19 6.42 5.38
N VAL A 30 -17.50 6.01 6.62
CA VAL A 30 -16.83 4.94 7.37
C VAL A 30 -17.42 3.55 7.08
N ILE A 31 -18.63 3.40 6.52
CA ILE A 31 -19.23 2.05 6.35
C ILE A 31 -19.76 1.82 4.92
N LYS A 32 -18.85 1.67 3.94
CA LYS A 32 -19.10 0.95 2.66
C LYS A 32 -17.86 0.35 1.99
N TYR A 33 -16.64 0.64 2.47
CA TYR A 33 -15.43 0.14 1.81
C TYR A 33 -15.28 -1.38 1.97
N ASP A 34 -15.80 -1.95 3.06
CA ASP A 34 -15.65 -3.36 3.45
C ASP A 34 -16.72 -4.30 2.85
N GLU A 35 -17.72 -3.77 2.11
CA GLU A 35 -18.61 -4.63 1.33
C GLU A 35 -17.77 -5.56 0.44
N LYS A 36 -18.17 -6.82 0.29
CA LYS A 36 -17.44 -7.74 -0.61
C LYS A 36 -17.39 -7.17 -2.02
N SER A 37 -16.24 -7.32 -2.67
CA SER A 37 -16.08 -6.99 -4.08
C SER A 37 -17.11 -7.73 -4.92
N LYS A 38 -17.68 -7.03 -5.91
CA LYS A 38 -18.71 -7.56 -6.80
C LYS A 38 -18.13 -7.82 -8.20
N PHE A 39 -17.11 -7.07 -8.60
CA PHE A 39 -16.49 -7.16 -9.92
C PHE A 39 -15.81 -8.51 -10.22
N ASP A 40 -15.33 -9.23 -9.19
CA ASP A 40 -14.58 -10.48 -9.30
C ASP A 40 -15.44 -11.73 -9.11
N ASN A 41 -16.77 -11.58 -8.95
CA ASN A 41 -17.68 -12.70 -8.69
C ASN A 41 -17.65 -13.80 -9.76
N GLU A 42 -17.36 -13.43 -11.01
CA GLU A 42 -17.28 -14.35 -12.15
C GLU A 42 -15.85 -14.82 -12.45
N LYS A 43 -14.85 -14.35 -11.71
CA LYS A 43 -13.44 -14.69 -11.94
C LYS A 43 -13.08 -16.01 -11.27
N ASP A 44 -12.39 -16.87 -12.01
CA ASP A 44 -11.82 -18.09 -11.42
C ASP A 44 -10.59 -17.72 -10.58
N LYS A 45 -10.77 -17.68 -9.27
CA LYS A 45 -9.71 -17.31 -8.32
C LYS A 45 -8.56 -18.31 -8.29
N ASN A 46 -8.76 -19.52 -8.82
CA ASN A 46 -7.73 -20.56 -8.86
C ASN A 46 -6.67 -20.33 -9.95
N THR A 47 -6.90 -19.40 -10.89
CA THR A 47 -5.91 -19.13 -11.96
C THR A 47 -4.86 -18.10 -11.55
N PHE A 48 -5.04 -17.41 -10.43
CA PHE A 48 -4.13 -16.36 -9.96
C PHE A 48 -3.13 -16.89 -8.94
N ARG A 49 -1.93 -16.29 -8.90
CA ARG A 49 -0.89 -16.58 -7.89
C ARG A 49 -0.51 -18.06 -7.77
N GLN A 50 -0.33 -18.72 -8.91
CA GLN A 50 0.10 -20.13 -8.99
C GLN A 50 1.62 -20.25 -8.93
N TYR A 51 2.19 -20.28 -7.71
CA TYR A 51 3.64 -20.32 -7.52
C TYR A 51 4.28 -21.70 -7.76
N ALA A 52 3.55 -22.79 -7.52
CA ALA A 52 4.07 -24.14 -7.79
C ALA A 52 4.52 -24.30 -9.26
N ASP A 53 3.68 -23.80 -10.18
CA ASP A 53 3.87 -23.86 -11.63
C ASP A 53 4.48 -22.58 -12.22
N ALA A 54 4.91 -21.63 -11.37
CA ALA A 54 5.51 -20.39 -11.84
C ALA A 54 6.84 -20.63 -12.58
N THR A 55 7.15 -19.70 -13.49
CA THR A 55 8.40 -19.72 -14.27
C THR A 55 9.63 -19.56 -13.37
N ASP A 56 10.79 -20.01 -13.88
CA ASP A 56 12.07 -19.85 -13.18
C ASP A 56 12.40 -18.39 -12.88
N ARG A 57 11.93 -17.45 -13.71
CA ARG A 57 12.09 -16.01 -13.48
C ARG A 57 11.50 -15.61 -12.12
N VAL A 58 10.24 -15.97 -11.86
CA VAL A 58 9.53 -15.64 -10.61
C VAL A 58 10.15 -16.38 -9.43
N LYS A 59 10.51 -17.66 -9.60
CA LYS A 59 11.19 -18.45 -8.56
C LYS A 59 12.54 -17.85 -8.17
N ASN A 60 13.34 -17.44 -9.15
CA ASN A 60 14.65 -16.83 -8.92
C ASN A 60 14.53 -15.44 -8.30
N PHE A 61 13.53 -14.64 -8.71
CA PHE A 61 13.23 -13.35 -8.10
C PHE A 61 12.99 -13.49 -6.60
N TYR A 62 12.05 -14.35 -6.19
CA TYR A 62 11.73 -14.53 -4.76
C TYR A 62 12.90 -15.13 -3.99
N ARG A 63 13.64 -16.08 -4.57
CA ARG A 63 14.87 -16.59 -3.94
C ARG A 63 15.88 -15.48 -3.67
N GLU A 64 16.11 -14.60 -4.65
CA GLU A 64 17.02 -13.46 -4.48
C GLU A 64 16.53 -12.51 -3.39
N GLN A 65 15.25 -12.15 -3.41
CA GLN A 65 14.62 -11.31 -2.39
C GLN A 65 14.80 -11.91 -1.00
N HIS A 66 14.44 -13.20 -0.83
CA HIS A 66 14.54 -13.88 0.46
C HIS A 66 15.98 -13.96 0.94
N HIS A 67 16.96 -14.17 0.08
CA HIS A 67 18.37 -14.21 0.47
C HIS A 67 18.90 -12.85 0.95
N LYS A 68 18.43 -11.75 0.34
CA LYS A 68 19.04 -10.42 0.51
C LYS A 68 18.27 -9.48 1.45
N GLN A 69 16.97 -9.70 1.67
CA GLN A 69 16.18 -8.95 2.65
C GLN A 69 16.52 -9.40 4.07
N THR A 70 17.56 -8.79 4.63
CA THR A 70 18.00 -8.97 6.02
C THR A 70 17.62 -7.77 6.88
N VAL A 71 17.72 -7.90 8.20
CA VAL A 71 17.64 -6.78 9.15
C VAL A 71 18.65 -5.70 8.79
N SER A 72 19.89 -6.07 8.49
CA SER A 72 20.95 -5.12 8.13
C SER A 72 20.64 -4.33 6.85
N TYR A 73 20.13 -5.01 5.82
CA TYR A 73 19.70 -4.36 4.59
C TYR A 73 18.54 -3.39 4.83
N ASN A 74 17.54 -3.83 5.59
CA ASN A 74 16.34 -3.05 5.89
C ASN A 74 16.64 -1.79 6.70
N LEU A 75 17.58 -1.87 7.65
CA LEU A 75 18.07 -0.71 8.39
C LEU A 75 18.82 0.25 7.46
N ALA A 76 19.69 -0.25 6.58
CA ALA A 76 20.44 0.57 5.63
C ALA A 76 19.50 1.31 4.65
N ALA A 77 18.52 0.61 4.06
CA ALA A 77 17.56 1.19 3.13
C ALA A 77 16.71 2.29 3.78
N ARG A 78 16.22 2.05 4.99
CA ARG A 78 15.49 3.06 5.79
C ARG A 78 16.39 4.26 6.12
N ASN A 79 17.65 4.04 6.49
CA ASN A 79 18.59 5.12 6.76
C ASN A 79 18.85 5.99 5.51
N ARG A 80 18.93 5.39 4.31
CA ARG A 80 19.01 6.14 3.05
C ARG A 80 17.76 6.98 2.83
N PHE A 81 16.58 6.37 2.97
CA PHE A 81 15.30 7.06 2.80
C PHE A 81 15.14 8.26 3.75
N TYR A 82 15.47 8.09 5.04
CA TYR A 82 15.35 9.11 6.09
C TYR A 82 16.53 10.09 6.16
N ASN A 83 17.54 9.95 5.30
CA ASN A 83 18.65 10.88 5.27
C ASN A 83 18.11 12.30 4.96
N ALA A 84 18.32 13.23 5.88
CA ALA A 84 17.83 14.61 5.75
C ALA A 84 18.38 15.35 4.53
N THR A 85 19.52 14.92 3.99
CA THR A 85 20.13 15.49 2.78
C THR A 85 19.82 14.69 1.50
N ARG A 86 18.98 13.64 1.57
CA ARG A 86 18.53 12.89 0.40
C ARG A 86 17.80 13.85 -0.56
N PRO A 87 18.24 14.00 -1.81
CA PRO A 87 17.45 14.68 -2.84
C PRO A 87 16.11 13.97 -2.98
N ARG A 88 15.01 14.74 -2.99
CA ARG A 88 13.67 14.19 -3.23
C ARG A 88 13.18 14.71 -4.55
N ALA A 89 12.75 13.80 -5.42
CA ALA A 89 12.17 14.22 -6.69
C ALA A 89 10.86 14.95 -6.42
N GLU A 90 10.59 16.01 -7.17
CA GLU A 90 9.35 16.78 -7.06
C GLU A 90 8.51 16.52 -8.31
N MET A 91 7.36 15.87 -8.13
CA MET A 91 6.41 15.60 -9.20
C MET A 91 5.01 15.40 -8.65
N THR A 92 4.00 15.64 -9.48
CA THR A 92 2.61 15.32 -9.19
C THR A 92 2.36 13.80 -9.24
N ILE A 93 1.24 13.34 -8.67
CA ILE A 93 0.83 11.93 -8.78
C ILE A 93 0.70 11.48 -10.24
N TRP A 94 0.17 12.34 -11.12
CA TRP A 94 -0.01 11.99 -12.53
C TRP A 94 1.33 11.89 -13.29
N GLU A 95 2.27 12.80 -13.03
CA GLU A 95 3.63 12.71 -13.57
C GLU A 95 4.37 11.46 -13.06
N ALA A 96 4.14 11.09 -11.80
CA ALA A 96 4.63 9.85 -11.22
C ALA A 96 4.07 8.61 -11.94
N MET A 97 2.76 8.59 -12.26
CA MET A 97 2.15 7.54 -13.07
C MET A 97 2.77 7.46 -14.48
N GLU A 98 2.97 8.61 -15.14
CA GLU A 98 3.59 8.70 -16.47
C GLU A 98 5.05 8.18 -16.44
N LYS A 99 5.80 8.50 -15.38
CA LYS A 99 7.16 7.99 -15.16
C LYS A 99 7.17 6.49 -14.92
N LEU A 100 6.28 5.97 -14.06
CA LEU A 100 6.18 4.55 -13.76
C LEU A 100 5.80 3.72 -15.01
N ASN A 101 5.03 4.29 -15.93
CA ASN A 101 4.64 3.63 -17.17
C ASN A 101 5.81 3.18 -18.07
N THR A 102 7.04 3.62 -17.77
CA THR A 102 8.27 3.18 -18.44
C THR A 102 8.89 1.89 -17.86
N LEU A 103 8.34 1.37 -16.76
CA LEU A 103 8.81 0.18 -16.05
C LEU A 103 8.08 -1.10 -16.49
N VAL A 104 8.80 -2.22 -16.49
CA VAL A 104 8.25 -3.59 -16.54
C VAL A 104 8.53 -4.29 -15.20
N ASP A 105 7.48 -4.79 -14.53
CA ASP A 105 7.58 -5.54 -13.26
C ASP A 105 7.89 -7.02 -13.53
N GLU A 106 9.01 -7.52 -13.00
CA GLU A 106 9.51 -8.88 -13.23
C GLU A 106 8.98 -9.92 -12.22
N SER A 107 8.43 -9.46 -11.09
CA SER A 107 7.95 -10.31 -10.01
C SER A 107 6.56 -10.89 -10.28
N ASP A 108 5.78 -10.17 -11.08
CA ASP A 108 4.38 -10.48 -11.32
C ASP A 108 4.22 -11.47 -12.49
N PRO A 109 3.66 -12.67 -12.27
CA PRO A 109 3.40 -13.63 -13.33
C PRO A 109 2.23 -13.24 -14.24
N ASP A 110 1.41 -12.26 -13.84
CA ASP A 110 0.07 -12.02 -14.38
C ASP A 110 -0.03 -10.74 -15.25
N THR A 111 1.04 -9.96 -15.45
CA THR A 111 0.99 -8.70 -16.23
C THR A 111 1.77 -8.73 -17.54
N SER A 112 1.06 -8.41 -18.63
CA SER A 112 1.62 -7.90 -19.89
C SER A 112 1.21 -6.45 -20.17
N LEU A 113 0.63 -5.78 -19.18
CA LEU A 113 0.05 -4.44 -19.29
C LEU A 113 1.08 -3.37 -18.92
N SER A 114 0.86 -2.15 -19.40
CA SER A 114 1.68 -1.03 -18.93
C SER A 114 1.26 -0.65 -17.50
N GLN A 115 2.17 -0.09 -16.70
CA GLN A 115 1.90 0.19 -15.28
C GLN A 115 0.71 1.15 -15.11
N ILE A 116 0.55 2.16 -15.97
CA ILE A 116 -0.60 3.07 -15.88
C ILE A 116 -1.94 2.35 -16.11
N GLN A 117 -1.95 1.30 -16.93
CA GLN A 117 -3.15 0.51 -17.19
C GLN A 117 -3.51 -0.33 -15.96
N HIS A 118 -2.53 -0.94 -15.28
CA HIS A 118 -2.75 -1.67 -14.03
C HIS A 118 -3.34 -0.76 -12.93
N LEU A 119 -2.75 0.42 -12.73
CA LEU A 119 -3.24 1.41 -11.78
C LEU A 119 -4.69 1.82 -12.07
N LEU A 120 -5.01 2.12 -13.33
CA LEU A 120 -6.36 2.49 -13.76
C LEU A 120 -7.34 1.32 -13.68
N GLN A 121 -6.92 0.07 -13.92
CA GLN A 121 -7.78 -1.11 -13.78
C GLN A 121 -8.21 -1.30 -12.33
N SER A 122 -7.26 -1.21 -11.40
CA SER A 122 -7.52 -1.31 -9.96
C SER A 122 -8.51 -0.22 -9.53
N ALA A 123 -8.23 1.04 -9.91
CA ALA A 123 -9.07 2.19 -9.57
C ALA A 123 -10.48 2.10 -10.18
N GLU A 124 -10.61 1.71 -11.46
CA GLU A 124 -11.91 1.56 -12.12
C GLU A 124 -12.72 0.37 -11.57
N ALA A 125 -12.07 -0.72 -11.16
CA ALA A 125 -12.76 -1.82 -10.49
C ALA A 125 -13.38 -1.38 -9.16
N ILE A 126 -12.62 -0.62 -8.36
CA ILE A 126 -13.08 -0.02 -7.11
C ILE A 126 -14.24 0.96 -7.38
N ARG A 127 -14.12 1.79 -8.42
CA ARG A 127 -15.15 2.77 -8.82
C ARG A 127 -16.44 2.10 -9.28
N ARG A 128 -16.36 1.03 -10.08
CA ARG A 128 -17.54 0.28 -10.57
C ARG A 128 -18.31 -0.40 -9.43
N ASP A 129 -17.62 -0.83 -8.39
CA ASP A 129 -18.23 -1.39 -7.19
C ASP A 129 -18.82 -0.31 -6.24
N GLY A 130 -18.72 0.97 -6.60
CA GLY A 130 -19.30 2.07 -5.84
C GLY A 130 -18.59 2.36 -4.52
N LYS A 131 -17.30 2.00 -4.43
CA LYS A 131 -16.48 2.21 -3.24
C LYS A 131 -16.14 3.70 -3.03
N PRO A 132 -15.78 4.11 -1.81
CA PRO A 132 -15.44 5.50 -1.51
C PRO A 132 -14.34 6.06 -2.42
N ARG A 133 -14.38 7.38 -2.65
CA ARG A 133 -13.43 8.10 -3.52
C ARG A 133 -11.98 7.92 -3.09
N TRP A 134 -11.68 8.00 -1.80
CA TRP A 134 -10.34 7.73 -1.26
C TRP A 134 -9.84 6.32 -1.59
N MET A 135 -10.72 5.31 -1.66
CA MET A 135 -10.34 3.93 -1.98
C MET A 135 -10.05 3.79 -3.48
N GLN A 136 -10.78 4.50 -4.33
CA GLN A 136 -10.50 4.57 -5.77
C GLN A 136 -9.13 5.19 -6.03
N LEU A 137 -8.82 6.29 -5.32
CA LEU A 137 -7.50 6.91 -5.37
C LEU A 137 -6.41 5.97 -4.83
N THR A 138 -6.70 5.25 -3.75
CA THR A 138 -5.79 4.22 -3.21
C THR A 138 -5.43 3.20 -4.29
N GLY A 139 -6.42 2.67 -5.02
CA GLY A 139 -6.18 1.79 -6.17
C GLY A 139 -5.37 2.42 -7.28
N LEU A 140 -5.54 3.73 -7.53
CA LEU A 140 -4.75 4.44 -8.53
C LEU A 140 -3.28 4.59 -8.13
N ILE A 141 -2.97 4.71 -6.84
CA ILE A 141 -1.62 5.07 -6.40
C ILE A 141 -0.81 3.95 -5.76
N HIS A 142 -1.45 2.84 -5.33
CA HIS A 142 -0.83 1.81 -4.45
C HIS A 142 0.57 1.35 -4.91
N ASP A 143 0.78 1.25 -6.22
CA ASP A 143 2.00 0.74 -6.83
C ASP A 143 3.02 1.84 -7.20
N LEU A 144 2.73 3.12 -6.96
CA LEU A 144 3.64 4.23 -7.28
C LEU A 144 4.94 4.19 -6.49
N GLY A 145 5.03 3.39 -5.43
CA GLY A 145 6.28 3.14 -4.74
C GLY A 145 7.33 2.44 -5.61
N LYS A 146 6.93 1.79 -6.71
CA LYS A 146 7.85 1.20 -7.71
C LYS A 146 8.77 2.25 -8.35
N LEU A 147 8.45 3.54 -8.21
CA LEU A 147 9.31 4.63 -8.64
C LEU A 147 10.70 4.65 -7.99
N MET A 148 10.90 3.94 -6.88
CA MET A 148 12.21 3.73 -6.25
C MET A 148 13.30 3.27 -7.24
N LEU A 149 12.91 2.55 -8.32
CA LEU A 149 13.84 2.11 -9.37
C LEU A 149 14.45 3.25 -10.17
N PHE A 150 13.86 4.45 -10.12
CA PHE A 150 14.34 5.63 -10.84
C PHE A 150 15.08 6.63 -9.96
N PHE A 151 15.23 6.35 -8.66
CA PHE A 151 15.78 7.26 -7.67
C PHE A 151 17.15 6.75 -7.20
N PRO A 152 18.27 7.15 -7.83
CA PRO A 152 19.59 6.61 -7.54
C PRO A 152 20.03 6.83 -6.07
N GLU A 153 19.54 7.87 -5.43
CA GLU A 153 19.78 8.19 -4.02
C GLU A 153 19.20 7.18 -3.02
N LEU A 154 18.26 6.33 -3.45
CA LEU A 154 17.77 5.21 -2.65
C LEU A 154 18.69 3.98 -2.74
N GLU A 155 19.67 4.00 -3.66
CA GLU A 155 20.62 2.93 -3.93
C GLU A 155 19.95 1.56 -4.08
N THR A 156 18.80 1.55 -4.74
CA THR A 156 18.01 0.36 -5.06
C THR A 156 18.86 -0.65 -5.82
N GLN A 157 18.88 -1.91 -5.38
CA GLN A 157 19.81 -2.93 -5.89
C GLN A 157 19.21 -3.87 -6.92
N GLY A 158 17.90 -3.80 -7.16
CA GLY A 158 17.23 -4.53 -8.22
C GLY A 158 15.72 -4.39 -8.08
N GLN A 159 14.96 -5.28 -8.70
CA GLN A 159 13.52 -5.36 -8.43
C GLN A 159 13.23 -6.05 -7.09
N TRP A 160 14.15 -6.90 -6.60
CA TRP A 160 13.96 -7.70 -5.38
C TRP A 160 13.78 -6.86 -4.10
N ASP A 161 14.29 -5.62 -4.09
CA ASP A 161 14.12 -4.65 -2.99
C ASP A 161 13.08 -3.57 -3.27
N VAL A 162 12.20 -3.82 -4.25
CA VAL A 162 11.12 -2.90 -4.65
C VAL A 162 9.77 -3.61 -4.71
N VAL A 163 9.67 -4.73 -5.43
CA VAL A 163 8.39 -5.41 -5.71
C VAL A 163 8.30 -6.77 -5.02
N GLY A 164 7.16 -7.46 -5.18
CA GLY A 164 6.91 -8.78 -4.63
C GLY A 164 6.32 -8.77 -3.21
N ASP A 165 5.84 -9.94 -2.78
CA ASP A 165 5.27 -10.14 -1.45
C ASP A 165 6.25 -9.73 -0.34
N THR A 166 5.74 -9.04 0.68
CA THR A 166 6.54 -8.60 1.83
C THR A 166 6.43 -9.53 3.03
N PHE A 167 7.44 -9.47 3.89
CA PHE A 167 7.49 -10.26 5.13
C PHE A 167 8.29 -9.51 6.22
N PRO A 168 8.06 -9.78 7.51
CA PRO A 168 8.86 -9.19 8.58
C PRO A 168 10.29 -9.73 8.54
N VAL A 169 11.27 -8.83 8.64
CA VAL A 169 12.65 -9.20 8.95
C VAL A 169 12.87 -9.11 10.46
N GLY A 170 13.87 -9.82 11.00
CA GLY A 170 14.20 -9.73 12.43
C GLY A 170 13.33 -10.58 13.37
N CYS A 171 12.47 -11.45 12.83
CA CYS A 171 11.85 -12.56 13.53
C CYS A 171 11.81 -13.80 12.63
N ALA A 172 11.43 -14.95 13.18
CA ALA A 172 11.37 -16.20 12.42
C ALA A 172 10.47 -16.07 11.18
N PHE A 173 11.00 -16.49 10.02
CA PHE A 173 10.26 -16.51 8.77
C PHE A 173 9.15 -17.57 8.82
N SER A 174 7.93 -17.16 8.49
CA SER A 174 6.75 -18.03 8.46
C SER A 174 6.80 -18.99 7.27
N ASP A 175 6.35 -20.23 7.48
CA ASP A 175 6.14 -21.25 6.42
C ASP A 175 5.04 -20.88 5.40
N LYS A 176 4.26 -19.84 5.71
CA LYS A 176 3.26 -19.21 4.85
C LYS A 176 3.80 -18.15 3.88
N ILE A 177 5.09 -17.81 3.95
CA ILE A 177 5.73 -17.00 2.89
C ILE A 177 5.89 -17.88 1.65
N ILE A 178 5.83 -17.31 0.45
CA ILE A 178 6.11 -18.03 -0.79
C ILE A 178 7.54 -18.61 -0.73
N TYR A 179 7.74 -19.85 -1.20
CA TYR A 179 9.04 -20.55 -1.20
C TYR A 179 9.84 -20.41 0.12
N PRO A 180 9.23 -20.73 1.28
CA PRO A 180 9.83 -20.45 2.58
C PRO A 180 11.16 -21.20 2.81
N GLU A 181 11.40 -22.29 2.07
CA GLU A 181 12.65 -23.05 2.10
C GLU A 181 13.87 -22.20 1.67
N THR A 182 13.67 -21.21 0.79
CA THR A 182 14.75 -20.37 0.27
C THR A 182 15.39 -19.47 1.34
N PHE A 183 14.69 -19.18 2.44
CA PHE A 183 15.31 -18.47 3.57
C PHE A 183 16.44 -19.28 4.20
N ALA A 184 16.24 -20.59 4.39
CA ALA A 184 17.26 -21.48 4.94
C ALA A 184 18.39 -21.75 3.93
N GLU A 185 18.12 -21.61 2.62
CA GLU A 185 19.13 -21.77 1.56
C GLU A 185 20.17 -20.66 1.55
N GLY A 186 19.79 -19.41 1.84
CA GLY A 186 20.71 -18.28 1.64
C GLY A 186 20.50 -17.03 2.47
N ASN A 187 19.47 -16.92 3.32
CA ASN A 187 19.33 -15.75 4.19
C ASN A 187 20.13 -15.97 5.51
N PRO A 188 21.14 -15.13 5.82
CA PRO A 188 21.91 -15.28 7.05
C PRO A 188 21.06 -15.10 8.32
N ASP A 189 19.99 -14.32 8.28
CA ASP A 189 19.11 -14.07 9.43
C ASP A 189 18.28 -15.30 9.80
N ALA A 190 18.05 -16.24 8.87
CA ALA A 190 17.28 -17.47 9.14
C ALA A 190 17.96 -18.38 10.18
N SER A 191 19.29 -18.28 10.32
CA SER A 191 20.07 -19.05 11.29
C SER A 191 20.59 -18.21 12.46
N ASN A 192 20.34 -16.88 12.45
CA ASN A 192 20.79 -15.98 13.50
C ASN A 192 19.90 -16.13 14.75
N PRO A 193 20.45 -16.48 15.94
CA PRO A 193 19.66 -16.68 17.16
C PRO A 193 18.89 -15.44 17.63
N ASP A 194 19.32 -14.24 17.24
CA ASP A 194 18.62 -12.99 17.57
C ASP A 194 17.36 -12.79 16.72
N TYR A 195 17.31 -13.41 15.53
CA TYR A 195 16.25 -13.17 14.53
C TYR A 195 15.42 -14.41 14.25
N ASN A 196 15.91 -15.63 14.48
CA ASN A 196 15.22 -16.87 14.10
C ASN A 196 14.24 -17.41 15.16
N THR A 197 13.92 -16.60 16.18
CA THR A 197 12.90 -16.94 17.18
C THR A 197 11.56 -16.31 16.83
N LYS A 198 10.47 -16.79 17.45
CA LYS A 198 9.11 -16.31 17.21
C LYS A 198 8.99 -14.79 17.21
N TYR A 199 9.65 -14.12 18.15
CA TYR A 199 9.59 -12.66 18.26
C TYR A 199 10.86 -11.98 17.75
N GLY A 200 12.01 -12.67 17.75
CA GLY A 200 13.29 -12.10 17.40
C GLY A 200 13.53 -10.78 18.14
N ILE A 201 13.66 -9.69 17.39
CA ILE A 201 13.87 -8.33 17.94
C ILE A 201 12.59 -7.63 18.42
N TYR A 202 11.41 -8.19 18.19
CA TYR A 202 10.13 -7.56 18.49
C TYR A 202 9.59 -7.94 19.87
N SER A 203 8.70 -7.10 20.40
CA SER A 203 7.90 -7.45 21.57
C SER A 203 6.58 -8.09 21.14
N PRO A 204 5.98 -8.99 21.94
CA PRO A 204 4.65 -9.53 21.67
C PRO A 204 3.63 -8.40 21.50
N ASN A 205 2.76 -8.52 20.49
CA ASN A 205 1.67 -7.57 20.24
C ASN A 205 2.13 -6.10 20.09
N CYS A 206 3.34 -5.86 19.60
CA CYS A 206 3.89 -4.51 19.45
C CYS A 206 3.16 -3.66 18.40
N GLY A 207 2.33 -4.26 17.56
CA GLY A 207 1.65 -3.61 16.45
C GLY A 207 2.49 -3.62 15.18
N LEU A 208 1.84 -3.73 14.01
CA LEU A 208 2.55 -3.78 12.73
C LEU A 208 3.22 -2.45 12.36
N ASP A 209 2.80 -1.34 12.98
CA ASP A 209 3.49 -0.06 12.85
C ASP A 209 4.93 -0.09 13.38
N ASN A 210 5.22 -1.02 14.31
CA ASN A 210 6.48 -1.13 15.02
C ASN A 210 7.37 -2.28 14.53
N ILE A 211 7.02 -2.93 13.41
CA ILE A 211 7.84 -3.98 12.80
C ILE A 211 8.52 -3.49 11.52
N MET A 212 9.64 -4.11 11.16
CA MET A 212 10.25 -3.91 9.85
C MET A 212 9.76 -4.99 8.89
N LEU A 213 8.88 -4.60 7.98
CA LEU A 213 8.66 -5.37 6.76
C LEU A 213 9.86 -5.22 5.82
N SER A 214 10.13 -6.25 5.04
CA SER A 214 11.07 -6.24 3.92
C SER A 214 10.86 -4.98 3.08
N TRP A 215 11.94 -4.25 2.84
CA TRP A 215 11.92 -2.95 2.18
C TRP A 215 11.41 -3.07 0.74
N GLY A 216 10.54 -2.16 0.33
CA GLY A 216 9.92 -2.16 -0.99
C GLY A 216 8.93 -1.02 -1.19
N HIS A 217 8.17 -1.10 -2.28
CA HIS A 217 7.25 -0.06 -2.73
C HIS A 217 6.15 0.27 -1.71
N ASP A 218 5.60 -0.69 -0.97
CA ASP A 218 4.61 -0.47 0.08
C ASP A 218 5.10 0.53 1.14
N GLU A 219 6.21 0.21 1.80
CA GLU A 219 6.76 1.00 2.91
C GLU A 219 7.24 2.37 2.40
N TYR A 220 7.88 2.40 1.23
CA TYR A 220 8.32 3.63 0.61
C TYR A 220 7.13 4.56 0.30
N LEU A 221 6.10 4.06 -0.39
CA LEU A 221 4.98 4.89 -0.80
C LEU A 221 4.20 5.37 0.42
N TYR A 222 3.97 4.51 1.42
CA TYR A 222 3.36 4.90 2.68
C TYR A 222 4.05 6.13 3.30
N HIS A 223 5.39 6.11 3.41
CA HIS A 223 6.13 7.25 3.98
C HIS A 223 6.15 8.48 3.07
N VAL A 224 5.99 8.32 1.75
CA VAL A 224 5.82 9.46 0.84
C VAL A 224 4.45 10.13 1.05
N VAL A 225 3.36 9.35 1.13
CA VAL A 225 2.00 9.92 1.06
C VAL A 225 1.38 10.25 2.42
N LYS A 226 1.77 9.59 3.51
CA LYS A 226 1.13 9.74 4.83
C LYS A 226 1.11 11.18 5.36
N ASP A 227 2.15 11.95 5.06
CA ASP A 227 2.32 13.32 5.53
C ASP A 227 2.04 14.37 4.42
N GLN A 228 1.68 13.93 3.22
CA GLN A 228 1.45 14.77 2.04
C GLN A 228 0.04 14.60 1.44
N SER A 229 -0.83 13.84 2.09
CA SER A 229 -2.20 13.57 1.67
C SER A 229 -3.20 13.72 2.82
N THR A 230 -4.48 13.74 2.49
CA THR A 230 -5.61 13.65 3.44
C THR A 230 -6.27 12.26 3.41
N LEU A 231 -5.52 11.23 2.98
CA LEU A 231 -6.00 9.86 2.95
C LEU A 231 -6.26 9.34 4.37
N PRO A 232 -7.33 8.54 4.58
CA PRO A 232 -7.61 7.96 5.88
C PRO A 232 -6.65 6.82 6.24
N ASP A 233 -6.62 6.41 7.50
CA ASP A 233 -5.76 5.34 8.02
C ASP A 233 -5.93 4.02 7.24
N GLU A 234 -7.16 3.69 6.83
CA GLU A 234 -7.46 2.50 6.04
C GLU A 234 -6.76 2.54 4.67
N ALA A 235 -6.74 3.70 4.01
CA ALA A 235 -6.06 3.88 2.72
C ALA A 235 -4.54 3.71 2.88
N LEU A 236 -3.99 4.30 3.94
CA LEU A 236 -2.57 4.19 4.26
C LEU A 236 -2.18 2.75 4.61
N ALA A 237 -3.05 2.01 5.30
CA ALA A 237 -2.86 0.59 5.57
C ALA A 237 -2.94 -0.27 4.30
N MET A 238 -3.89 0.00 3.41
CA MET A 238 -3.95 -0.64 2.08
C MET A 238 -2.62 -0.45 1.34
N ILE A 239 -2.09 0.78 1.28
CA ILE A 239 -0.80 1.05 0.64
C ILE A 239 0.34 0.30 1.32
N ARG A 240 0.45 0.40 2.65
CA ARG A 240 1.60 -0.11 3.40
C ARG A 240 1.66 -1.64 3.49
N TYR A 241 0.53 -2.33 3.33
CA TYR A 241 0.43 -3.75 3.63
C TYR A 241 -0.21 -4.59 2.52
N HIS A 242 -0.52 -4.04 1.35
CA HIS A 242 -1.14 -4.82 0.26
C HIS A 242 -0.24 -5.94 -0.29
N SER A 243 1.09 -5.83 -0.14
CA SER A 243 2.02 -6.90 -0.49
C SER A 243 2.25 -7.90 0.66
N PHE A 244 1.70 -7.66 1.86
CA PHE A 244 1.96 -8.49 3.04
C PHE A 244 1.04 -9.74 3.10
N TYR A 245 1.05 -10.52 2.03
CA TYR A 245 0.20 -11.72 1.83
C TYR A 245 0.25 -12.74 2.96
N PRO A 246 1.42 -13.08 3.54
CA PRO A 246 1.48 -13.96 4.70
C PRO A 246 0.54 -13.52 5.83
N TRP A 247 0.34 -12.21 6.02
CA TRP A 247 -0.50 -11.66 7.07
C TRP A 247 -1.98 -11.53 6.68
N HIS A 248 -2.30 -10.79 5.61
CA HIS A 248 -3.70 -10.48 5.28
C HIS A 248 -4.43 -11.64 4.58
N ARG A 249 -3.71 -12.56 3.92
CA ARG A 249 -4.31 -13.73 3.25
C ARG A 249 -4.11 -15.01 4.05
N GLU A 250 -2.87 -15.31 4.45
CA GLU A 250 -2.53 -16.62 5.03
C GLU A 250 -2.68 -16.66 6.56
N GLY A 251 -2.84 -15.51 7.23
CA GLY A 251 -3.06 -15.43 8.67
C GLY A 251 -1.81 -15.66 9.54
N ALA A 252 -0.62 -15.46 8.98
CA ALA A 252 0.64 -15.42 9.71
C ALA A 252 0.77 -14.15 10.57
N TYR A 253 1.80 -14.12 11.42
CA TYR A 253 2.23 -12.95 12.20
C TYR A 253 1.20 -12.32 13.17
N ARG A 254 0.10 -13.01 13.47
CA ARG A 254 -0.91 -12.59 14.48
C ARG A 254 -0.32 -12.29 15.87
N HIS A 255 0.81 -12.90 16.22
CA HIS A 255 1.48 -12.70 17.51
C HIS A 255 2.21 -11.34 17.62
N LEU A 256 2.37 -10.61 16.52
CA LEU A 256 2.95 -9.26 16.49
C LEU A 256 1.85 -8.17 16.48
N MET A 257 0.60 -8.53 16.22
CA MET A 257 -0.50 -7.58 16.05
C MET A 257 -0.99 -6.96 17.35
N CYS A 258 -1.39 -5.70 17.30
CA CYS A 258 -2.23 -5.02 18.28
C CYS A 258 -3.67 -4.86 17.76
N ASP A 259 -4.57 -4.29 18.57
CA ASP A 259 -6.00 -4.17 18.23
C ASP A 259 -6.24 -3.40 16.92
N LYS A 260 -5.47 -2.33 16.68
CA LYS A 260 -5.53 -1.54 15.43
C LYS A 260 -5.32 -2.40 14.19
N ASP A 261 -4.39 -3.35 14.25
CA ASP A 261 -4.01 -4.16 13.09
C ASP A 261 -5.16 -5.08 12.63
N TYR A 262 -6.06 -5.47 13.53
CA TYR A 262 -7.22 -6.28 13.16
C TYR A 262 -8.24 -5.49 12.33
N GLU A 263 -8.38 -4.18 12.58
CA GLU A 263 -9.21 -3.30 11.77
C GLU A 263 -8.53 -2.96 10.43
N MET A 264 -7.23 -2.64 10.46
CA MET A 264 -6.44 -2.39 9.25
C MET A 264 -6.39 -3.61 8.32
N MET A 265 -6.39 -4.82 8.89
CA MET A 265 -6.52 -6.05 8.11
C MET A 265 -7.80 -6.09 7.27
N LYS A 266 -8.94 -5.66 7.81
CA LYS A 266 -10.20 -5.66 7.06
C LYS A 266 -10.11 -4.73 5.86
N ALA A 267 -9.49 -3.55 6.02
CA ALA A 267 -9.21 -2.63 4.93
C ALA A 267 -8.34 -3.25 3.84
N VAL A 268 -7.21 -3.85 4.22
CA VAL A 268 -6.29 -4.50 3.27
C VAL A 268 -6.96 -5.68 2.55
N GLN A 269 -7.74 -6.49 3.26
CA GLN A 269 -8.52 -7.58 2.67
C GLN A 269 -9.62 -7.09 1.73
N ALA A 270 -10.25 -5.95 2.01
CA ALA A 270 -11.23 -5.33 1.12
C ALA A 270 -10.58 -4.78 -0.17
N PHE A 271 -9.33 -4.33 -0.09
CA PHE A 271 -8.57 -3.82 -1.23
C PHE A 271 -8.01 -4.93 -2.14
N ASN A 272 -7.45 -5.99 -1.54
CA ASN A 272 -6.70 -7.04 -2.24
C ASN A 272 -7.39 -7.64 -3.49
N PRO A 273 -8.72 -7.89 -3.52
CA PRO A 273 -9.37 -8.38 -4.73
C PRO A 273 -9.17 -7.45 -5.93
N TYR A 274 -9.20 -6.13 -5.71
CA TYR A 274 -9.08 -5.13 -6.77
C TYR A 274 -7.70 -5.13 -7.38
N ASP A 275 -6.63 -5.06 -6.57
CA ASP A 275 -5.25 -5.18 -7.06
C ASP A 275 -5.04 -6.51 -7.81
N LEU A 276 -5.44 -7.63 -7.20
CA LEU A 276 -5.11 -8.94 -7.75
C LEU A 276 -5.92 -9.28 -9.01
N TYR A 277 -7.25 -9.14 -8.94
CA TYR A 277 -8.12 -9.70 -9.95
C TYR A 277 -8.44 -8.71 -11.07
N SER A 278 -8.26 -7.39 -10.94
CA SER A 278 -8.55 -6.45 -12.03
C SER A 278 -7.61 -6.59 -13.24
N LYS A 279 -6.48 -7.27 -13.07
CA LYS A 279 -5.45 -7.51 -14.10
C LYS A 279 -6.00 -8.18 -15.37
N SER A 280 -7.12 -8.91 -15.27
CA SER A 280 -7.80 -9.55 -16.42
C SER A 280 -8.91 -8.72 -17.06
N ASP A 281 -9.13 -7.48 -16.63
CA ASP A 281 -10.14 -6.60 -17.20
C ASP A 281 -9.73 -6.02 -18.56
N GLY A 282 -10.69 -5.43 -19.27
CA GLY A 282 -10.41 -4.64 -20.47
C GLY A 282 -9.41 -3.51 -20.19
N VAL A 283 -8.63 -3.14 -21.21
CA VAL A 283 -7.61 -2.10 -21.10
C VAL A 283 -8.27 -0.72 -20.94
N PRO A 284 -8.03 0.02 -19.84
CA PRO A 284 -8.63 1.32 -19.61
C PRO A 284 -8.06 2.39 -20.55
N ASP A 285 -8.90 3.34 -20.95
CA ASP A 285 -8.52 4.48 -21.78
C ASP A 285 -8.04 5.64 -20.89
N ALA A 286 -6.72 5.76 -20.73
CA ALA A 286 -6.11 6.72 -19.81
C ALA A 286 -6.50 8.18 -20.13
N GLU A 287 -6.58 8.57 -21.40
CA GLU A 287 -6.93 9.94 -21.78
C GLU A 287 -8.38 10.29 -21.42
N LYS A 288 -9.31 9.34 -21.57
CA LYS A 288 -10.71 9.55 -21.16
C LYS A 288 -10.87 9.60 -19.64
N LEU A 289 -10.06 8.84 -18.91
CA LEU A 289 -10.15 8.73 -17.45
C LEU A 289 -9.37 9.85 -16.72
N LYS A 290 -8.35 10.44 -17.38
CA LYS A 290 -7.48 11.47 -16.82
C LYS A 290 -8.24 12.62 -16.14
N PRO A 291 -9.29 13.23 -16.74
CA PRO A 291 -10.00 14.34 -16.07
C PRO A 291 -10.60 13.94 -14.71
N TYR A 292 -11.17 12.74 -14.61
CA TYR A 292 -11.77 12.25 -13.37
C TYR A 292 -10.71 12.02 -12.29
N TYR A 293 -9.61 11.35 -12.65
CA TYR A 293 -8.57 11.02 -11.68
C TYR A 293 -7.71 12.23 -11.29
N MET A 294 -7.54 13.21 -12.18
CA MET A 294 -6.90 14.48 -11.83
C MET A 294 -7.71 15.24 -10.77
N GLU A 295 -9.04 15.31 -10.91
CA GLU A 295 -9.93 15.89 -9.89
C GLU A 295 -9.83 15.11 -8.57
N LEU A 296 -9.83 13.78 -8.63
CA LEU A 296 -9.73 12.92 -7.46
C LEU A 296 -8.37 13.06 -6.75
N ILE A 297 -7.27 13.19 -7.49
CA ILE A 297 -5.93 13.47 -6.93
C ILE A 297 -5.95 14.82 -6.21
N ASP A 298 -6.48 15.87 -6.84
CA ASP A 298 -6.56 17.21 -6.26
C ASP A 298 -7.38 17.26 -4.95
N GLU A 299 -8.36 16.36 -4.78
CA GLU A 299 -9.16 16.25 -3.57
C GLU A 299 -8.36 15.77 -2.35
N TYR A 300 -7.44 14.83 -2.55
CA TYR A 300 -6.70 14.18 -1.45
C TYR A 300 -5.23 14.59 -1.34
N PHE A 301 -4.69 15.29 -2.34
CA PHE A 301 -3.34 15.84 -2.35
C PHE A 301 -3.40 17.37 -2.49
N PRO A 302 -3.66 18.11 -1.39
CA PRO A 302 -3.82 19.57 -1.43
C PRO A 302 -2.56 20.29 -1.93
N GLN A 303 -1.38 19.68 -1.73
CA GLN A 303 -0.15 20.06 -2.40
C GLN A 303 0.03 19.17 -3.62
N ARG A 304 -0.24 19.72 -4.81
CA ARG A 304 -0.20 18.95 -6.07
C ARG A 304 1.15 18.30 -6.35
N VAL A 305 2.23 18.99 -5.99
CA VAL A 305 3.60 18.51 -6.18
C VAL A 305 4.08 17.87 -4.88
N LEU A 306 4.38 16.58 -4.94
CA LEU A 306 4.87 15.79 -3.80
C LEU A 306 6.39 15.70 -3.85
N LYS A 307 6.98 15.47 -2.68
CA LYS A 307 8.38 15.07 -2.52
C LYS A 307 8.47 13.56 -2.36
N TRP A 308 9.08 12.89 -3.33
CA TRP A 308 9.28 11.44 -3.43
C TRP A 308 10.65 11.06 -2.84
#